data_AF-Q67SS1-F1
#
_entry.id   AF-Q67SS1-F1
#
_cell.length_a   1.000
_cell.length_b   1.000
_cell.length_c   1.000
_cell.angle_alpha   90.00
_cell.angle_beta   90.00
_cell.angle_gamma   90.00
#
_symmetry.space_group_name_H-M   'P 1'
#
loop_
_entity.id
_entity.type
_entity.pdbx_description
1 polymer ?
#
loop_
_entity_poly.entity_id
_entity_poly.type
_entity_poly.pdbx_seq_one_letter_code
_entity_poly.pdbx_strand_id
1 'polypeptide(L)'
;MADKAHKRVKRELRRMTKRSRSQSMKERIQRINAYLRGWIGYYALSDADSVFKEIEGWLRHRLRACLWKQWKRPRTRLRELRALGLPE
;
A
#
# COMPACT_ATOMS: atom_id res chain seq x y z
N MET A 1 8.45 12.18 20.46
CA MET A 1 8.45 12.81 19.12
C MET A 1 8.18 11.83 17.97
N ALA A 2 8.58 10.55 18.06
CA ALA A 2 8.34 9.54 17.03
C ALA A 2 6.85 9.34 16.67
N ASP A 3 5.95 9.28 17.65
CA ASP A 3 4.53 8.93 17.45
C ASP A 3 3.76 9.86 16.47
N LYS A 4 4.05 11.17 16.45
CA LYS A 4 3.36 12.13 15.55
C LYS A 4 3.74 11.93 14.08
N ALA A 5 5.02 11.65 13.80
CA ALA A 5 5.51 11.39 12.44
C ALA A 5 4.89 10.12 11.85
N HIS A 6 4.82 9.06 12.65
CA HIS A 6 4.26 7.76 12.26
C HIS A 6 2.76 7.88 11.95
N LYS A 7 2.02 8.58 12.80
CA LYS A 7 0.60 8.88 12.59
C LYS A 7 0.37 9.68 11.31
N ARG A 8 1.23 10.64 10.99
CA ARG A 8 1.14 11.45 9.76
C ARG A 8 1.32 10.58 8.50
N VAL A 9 2.30 9.68 8.50
CA VAL A 9 2.58 8.76 7.39
C VAL A 9 1.43 7.79 7.18
N LYS A 10 0.99 7.10 8.24
CA LYS A 10 -0.17 6.20 8.17
C LYS A 10 -1.42 6.94 7.66
N ARG A 11 -1.63 8.19 8.06
CA ARG A 11 -2.74 9.02 7.56
C ARG A 11 -2.64 9.30 6.06
N GLU A 12 -1.48 9.74 5.56
CA GLU A 12 -1.30 10.00 4.12
C GLU A 12 -1.41 8.72 3.29
N LEU A 13 -0.77 7.63 3.74
CA LEU A 13 -0.89 6.31 3.09
C LEU A 13 -2.35 5.83 3.08
N ARG A 14 -3.13 6.05 4.15
CA ARG A 14 -4.57 5.73 4.20
C ARG A 14 -5.35 6.52 3.14
N ARG A 15 -5.02 7.79 2.94
CA ARG A 15 -5.62 8.65 1.91
C ARG A 15 -5.27 8.19 0.49
N MET A 16 -4.02 7.79 0.26
CA MET A 16 -3.54 7.27 -1.03
C MET A 16 -4.11 5.88 -1.35
N THR A 17 -4.37 5.06 -0.33
CA THR A 17 -4.95 3.70 -0.44
C THR A 17 -6.47 3.67 -0.20
N LYS A 18 -7.18 4.80 -0.38
CA LYS A 18 -8.65 4.81 -0.29
C LYS A 18 -9.25 3.95 -1.41
N ARG A 19 -10.05 2.95 -1.04
CA ARG A 19 -10.72 1.99 -1.94
C ARG A 19 -11.77 2.61 -2.85
N SER A 20 -12.24 3.83 -2.57
CA SER A 20 -13.26 4.51 -3.39
C SER A 20 -12.66 5.35 -4.52
N ARG A 21 -11.33 5.53 -4.57
CA ARG A 21 -10.69 6.31 -5.63
C ARG A 21 -10.58 5.47 -6.90
N SER A 22 -11.14 5.97 -7.99
CA SER A 22 -10.96 5.42 -9.33
C SER A 22 -9.58 5.84 -9.85
N GLN A 23 -8.62 4.91 -9.77
CA GLN A 23 -7.26 5.06 -10.31
C GLN A 23 -6.69 3.66 -10.49
N SER A 24 -5.79 3.47 -11.44
CA SER A 24 -5.14 2.17 -11.64
C SER A 24 -4.28 1.79 -10.43
N MET A 25 -4.05 0.48 -10.25
CA MET A 25 -3.13 0.01 -9.22
C MET A 25 -1.70 0.53 -9.46
N LYS A 26 -1.27 0.62 -10.72
CA LYS A 26 0.04 1.12 -11.13
C LYS A 26 0.26 2.56 -10.66
N GLU A 27 -0.67 3.48 -10.97
CA GLU A 27 -0.59 4.89 -10.54
C GLU A 27 -0.61 5.00 -9.02
N ARG A 28 -1.43 4.19 -8.35
CA ARG A 28 -1.50 4.16 -6.88
C ARG A 28 -0.16 3.78 -6.27
N ILE A 29 0.50 2.74 -6.79
CA ILE A 29 1.82 2.29 -6.36
C ILE A 29 2.87 3.36 -6.64
N GLN A 30 2.88 3.94 -7.85
CA GLN A 30 3.83 5.01 -8.21
C GLN A 30 3.75 6.20 -7.24
N ARG A 31 2.53 6.65 -6.92
CA ARG A 31 2.31 7.76 -5.98
C ARG A 31 2.78 7.42 -4.56
N ILE A 32 2.52 6.19 -4.11
CA ILE A 32 2.96 5.72 -2.80
C ILE A 32 4.49 5.64 -2.75
N ASN A 33 5.13 5.10 -3.78
CA ASN A 33 6.59 5.00 -3.86
C ASN A 33 7.25 6.39 -3.87
N ALA A 34 6.69 7.35 -4.60
CA ALA A 34 7.18 8.73 -4.60
C ALA A 34 7.12 9.35 -3.20
N TYR A 35 6.02 9.15 -2.47
CA TYR A 35 5.87 9.63 -1.10
C TYR A 35 6.83 8.94 -0.12
N LEU A 36 6.93 7.61 -0.20
CA LEU A 36 7.81 6.82 0.69
C LEU A 36 9.28 7.14 0.46
N ARG A 37 9.73 7.37 -0.78
CA ARG A 37 11.13 7.78 -1.05
C ARG A 37 11.50 9.07 -0.32
N GLY A 38 10.67 10.11 -0.42
CA GLY A 38 10.90 11.37 0.28
C GLY A 38 10.83 11.21 1.80
N TRP A 39 9.95 10.34 2.28
CA TRP A 39 9.86 10.04 3.71
C TRP A 39 11.09 9.29 4.21
N ILE A 40 11.51 8.21 3.57
CA ILE A 40 12.71 7.45 3.93
C ILE A 40 13.93 8.37 3.93
N GLY A 41 14.10 9.22 2.91
CA GLY A 41 15.24 10.16 2.87
C GLY A 41 15.32 11.10 4.08
N TYR A 42 14.19 11.46 4.70
CA TYR A 42 14.16 12.28 5.91
C TYR A 42 14.39 11.47 7.20
N TYR A 43 13.96 10.21 7.25
CA TYR A 43 14.04 9.35 8.44
C TYR A 43 15.16 8.29 8.38
N ALA A 44 15.97 8.24 7.32
CA ALA A 44 17.03 7.25 7.12
C ALA A 44 18.14 7.27 8.17
N LEU A 45 18.30 8.39 8.90
CA LEU A 45 19.26 8.52 10.01
C LEU A 45 18.71 8.03 11.35
N SER A 46 17.45 7.60 11.39
CA SER A 46 16.81 7.06 12.60
C SER A 46 16.63 5.55 12.47
N ASP A 47 16.82 4.84 13.59
CA ASP A 47 16.77 3.37 13.73
C ASP A 47 15.35 2.83 13.50
N ALA A 48 14.84 3.01 12.27
CA ALA A 48 13.43 2.95 11.90
C ALA A 48 13.05 1.64 11.19
N ASP A 49 13.92 0.64 11.19
CA ASP A 49 13.70 -0.62 10.48
C ASP A 49 12.47 -1.38 10.99
N SER A 50 12.27 -1.42 12.31
CA SER A 50 11.11 -2.09 12.93
C SER A 50 9.78 -1.41 12.55
N VAL A 51 9.79 -0.08 12.59
CA VAL A 51 8.66 0.78 12.18
C VAL A 51 8.33 0.60 10.71
N PHE A 52 9.36 0.57 9.86
CA PHE A 52 9.20 0.43 8.42
C PHE A 52 8.51 -0.88 8.08
N LYS A 53 8.96 -1.99 8.68
CA LYS A 53 8.35 -3.32 8.50
C LYS A 53 6.87 -3.33 8.90
N GLU A 54 6.50 -2.68 10.01
CA GLU A 54 5.11 -2.59 10.45
C GLU A 54 4.24 -1.82 9.44
N ILE A 55 4.72 -0.66 8.97
CA ILE A 55 4.02 0.16 7.97
C ILE A 55 3.89 -0.58 6.65
N GLU A 56 4.93 -1.29 6.22
CA GLU A 56 4.96 -2.02 4.96
C GLU A 56 3.93 -3.16 4.96
N GLY A 57 3.89 -3.97 6.03
CA GLY A 57 2.89 -5.03 6.18
C GLY A 57 1.46 -4.48 6.10
N TRP A 58 1.17 -3.45 6.89
CA TRP A 58 -0.12 -2.76 6.89
C TRP A 58 -0.48 -2.19 5.50
N LEU A 59 0.49 -1.59 4.81
CA LEU A 59 0.30 -1.02 3.47
C LEU A 59 -0.03 -2.09 2.42
N ARG A 60 0.67 -3.23 2.45
CA ARG A 60 0.41 -4.38 1.56
C ARG A 60 -1.02 -4.90 1.73
N HIS A 61 -1.51 -5.02 2.97
CA HIS A 61 -2.92 -5.39 3.22
C HIS A 61 -3.91 -4.41 2.58
N ARG A 62 -3.66 -3.11 2.67
CA ARG A 62 -4.53 -2.09 2.05
C ARG A 62 -4.52 -2.13 0.53
N LEU A 63 -3.36 -2.37 -0.07
CA LEU A 63 -3.23 -2.52 -1.52
C LEU A 63 -3.98 -3.76 -2.01
N ARG A 64 -3.85 -4.90 -1.32
CA ARG A 64 -4.65 -6.11 -1.60
C ARG A 64 -6.14 -5.83 -1.51
N ALA A 65 -6.60 -5.10 -0.49
CA ALA A 65 -8.01 -4.71 -0.37
C ALA A 65 -8.49 -3.76 -1.49
N CYS A 66 -7.61 -2.92 -2.03
CA CYS A 66 -7.93 -2.10 -3.21
C CYS A 66 -8.04 -2.97 -4.47
N LEU A 67 -7.09 -3.89 -4.68
CA LEU A 67 -7.09 -4.82 -5.80
C LEU A 67 -8.35 -5.70 -5.78
N TRP A 68 -8.67 -6.26 -4.62
CA TRP A 68 -9.85 -7.10 -4.42
C TRP A 68 -11.17 -6.39 -4.72
N LYS A 69 -11.24 -5.09 -4.40
CA LYS A 69 -12.41 -4.27 -4.74
C LYS A 69 -12.47 -3.97 -6.24
N GLN A 70 -11.32 -3.75 -6.89
CA GLN A 70 -11.23 -3.58 -8.34
C GLN A 70 -11.70 -4.85 -9.06
N TRP A 71 -11.34 -6.03 -8.56
CA TRP A 71 -11.88 -7.32 -9.00
C TRP A 71 -13.26 -7.60 -8.39
N LYS A 72 -14.25 -6.79 -8.78
CA LYS A 72 -15.60 -6.84 -8.22
C LYS A 72 -16.28 -8.21 -8.40
N ARG A 73 -16.08 -8.85 -9.56
CA ARG A 73 -16.78 -10.09 -9.95
C ARG A 73 -15.96 -11.34 -9.55
N PRO A 74 -16.60 -12.42 -9.04
CA PRO A 74 -15.91 -13.67 -8.71
C PRO A 74 -15.12 -14.27 -9.88
N ARG A 75 -15.70 -14.25 -11.09
CA ARG A 75 -15.03 -14.71 -12.32
C ARG A 75 -13.73 -13.96 -12.61
N THR A 76 -13.72 -12.63 -12.37
CA THR A 76 -12.51 -11.82 -12.54
C THR A 76 -11.46 -12.21 -11.50
N ARG A 77 -11.84 -12.37 -10.23
CA ARG A 77 -10.88 -12.79 -9.18
C ARG A 77 -10.21 -14.10 -9.52
N LEU A 78 -10.98 -15.11 -9.92
CA LEU A 78 -10.43 -16.42 -10.28
C LEU A 78 -9.47 -16.32 -11.48
N ARG A 79 -9.87 -15.60 -12.54
CA ARG A 79 -9.03 -15.40 -13.72
C ARG A 79 -7.70 -14.74 -13.38
N GLU A 80 -7.73 -13.66 -12.61
CA GLU A 80 -6.52 -12.91 -12.25
C GLU A 80 -5.63 -13.69 -11.26
N LEU A 81 -6.22 -14.43 -10.31
CA LEU A 81 -5.46 -15.28 -9.40
C LEU A 81 -4.75 -16.42 -10.14
N ARG A 82 -5.42 -17.09 -11.09
CA ARG A 82 -4.80 -18.10 -11.95
C ARG A 82 -3.67 -17.51 -12.80
N ALA A 83 -3.88 -16.32 -13.37
CA ALA A 83 -2.84 -15.62 -14.12
C ALA A 83 -1.61 -15.25 -13.26
N LEU A 84 -1.80 -15.11 -11.94
CA LEU A 84 -0.73 -14.89 -10.96
C LEU A 84 -0.10 -16.20 -10.44
N GLY A 85 -0.49 -17.35 -10.97
CA GLY A 85 0.08 -18.65 -10.62
C GLY A 85 -0.48 -19.29 -9.34
N LEU A 86 -1.67 -18.86 -8.87
CA LEU A 86 -2.34 -19.57 -7.78
C LEU A 86 -2.75 -20.98 -8.28
N PRO A 87 -2.27 -22.07 -7.64
CA PRO A 87 -2.68 -23.43 -8.00
C PRO A 87 -4.18 -23.61 -7.76
N GLU A 88 -4.79 -24.56 -8.49
CA GLU A 88 -6.21 -24.90 -8.37
C GLU A 88 -6.59 -25.48 -7.02
#